data_AF-A0A9E0RSE5-F1
#
_entry.id   AF-A0A9E0RSE5-F1
#
_cell.length_a   1.000
_cell.length_b   1.000
_cell.length_c   1.000
_cell.angle_alpha   90.00
_cell.angle_beta   90.00
_cell.angle_gamma   90.00
#
_symmetry.space_group_name_H-M   'P 1'
#
loop_
_entity.id
_entity.type
_entity.pdbx_description
1 polymer ?
#
loop_
_entity_poly.entity_id
_entity_poly.type
_entity_poly.pdbx_seq_one_letter_code
_entity_poly.pdbx_strand_id
1 'polypeptide(L)' 'MSSGRIVQIIGAVIDVEFPRESVPQVYDALVVSDKGLTLEVQQQLGDGVVRAIAMGSSEGLSRGLAVNNTGAPIS' A
#
# COMPACT_ATOMS: atom_id res chain seq x y z
N MET A 1 8.05 -6.26 9.36
CA MET A 1 7.00 -5.27 9.05
C MET A 1 7.69 -3.98 8.65
N SER A 2 7.55 -3.58 7.39
CA SER A 2 8.02 -2.28 6.91
C SER A 2 6.84 -1.32 6.82
N SER A 3 7.10 -0.04 7.07
CA SER A 3 6.10 1.03 6.96
C SER A 3 6.38 1.87 5.72
N GLY A 4 5.35 2.11 4.93
CA GLY A 4 5.33 3.01 3.79
C GLY A 4 4.35 4.16 3.97
N ARG A 5 4.23 5.01 2.94
CA ARG A 5 3.32 6.15 2.91
C ARG A 5 2.61 6.26 1.58
N ILE A 6 1.33 6.64 1.61
CA ILE A 6 0.57 6.87 0.37
C ILE A 6 1.13 8.10 -0.36
N VAL A 7 1.51 7.93 -1.63
CA VAL A 7 2.00 9.03 -2.48
C VAL A 7 0.99 9.44 -3.56
N GLN A 8 0.11 8.54 -3.98
CA GLN A 8 -0.92 8.82 -4.99
C GLN A 8 -2.19 8.00 -4.76
N ILE A 9 -3.35 8.59 -5.09
CA ILE A 9 -4.67 7.96 -5.00
C ILE A 9 -5.43 8.27 -6.29
N ILE A 10 -5.83 7.23 -7.03
CA ILE A 10 -6.67 7.32 -8.23
C ILE A 10 -7.76 6.26 -8.12
N GLY A 11 -8.92 6.64 -7.59
CA GLY A 11 -10.00 5.70 -7.29
C GLY A 11 -9.54 4.61 -6.32
N ALA A 12 -9.65 3.35 -6.71
CA ALA A 12 -9.16 2.21 -5.92
C ALA A 12 -7.66 1.93 -6.10
N VAL A 13 -6.99 2.59 -7.05
CA VAL A 13 -5.55 2.42 -7.30
C VAL A 13 -4.77 3.38 -6.41
N ILE A 14 -3.88 2.84 -5.59
CA ILE A 14 -3.12 3.59 -4.60
C ILE A 14 -1.64 3.26 -4.75
N ASP A 15 -0.82 4.29 -4.97
CA ASP A 15 0.62 4.12 -4.99
C ASP A 15 1.18 4.44 -3.59
N VAL A 16 2.02 3.54 -3.07
CA VAL A 16 2.60 3.61 -1.73
C VAL A 16 4.11 3.52 -1.85
N GLU A 17 4.82 4.47 -1.23
CA GLU A 17 6.27 4.49 -1.16
C GLU A 17 6.75 3.79 0.11
N PHE A 18 7.73 2.89 -0.04
CA PHE A 18 8.44 2.20 1.04
C PHE A 18 9.94 2.49 0.93
N PRO A 19 10.71 2.32 2.02
CA PRO A 19 12.16 2.26 1.95
C PRO A 19 12.62 1.23 0.91
N ARG A 20 13.66 1.54 0.13
CA ARG A 20 14.12 0.74 -1.02
C ARG A 20 14.55 -0.67 -0.63
N GLU A 21 15.03 -0.83 0.59
CA GLU A 21 15.44 -2.08 1.22
C GLU A 21 14.26 -2.91 1.75
N SER A 22 13.03 -2.40 1.65
CA SER A 22 11.85 -2.98 2.29
C SER A 22 10.59 -2.88 1.42
N VAL A 23 10.79 -2.92 0.10
CA VAL A 23 9.71 -2.88 -0.89
C VAL A 23 8.89 -4.17 -0.81
N PRO A 24 7.56 -4.07 -0.62
CA PRO A 24 6.65 -5.22 -0.63
C PRO A 24 6.71 -6.01 -1.95
N GLN A 25 6.46 -7.32 -1.87
CA GLN A 25 6.31 -8.16 -3.06
C GLN A 25 4.95 -7.94 -3.72
N VAL A 26 4.86 -8.31 -5.00
CA VAL A 26 3.55 -8.39 -5.66
C VAL A 26 2.69 -9.42 -4.93
N TYR A 27 1.42 -9.08 -4.73
CA TYR A 27 0.42 -9.76 -3.92
C TYR A 27 0.57 -9.65 -2.40
N ASP A 28 1.58 -8.93 -1.88
CA ASP A 28 1.61 -8.62 -0.45
C ASP A 28 0.38 -7.78 -0.06
N ALA A 29 -0.19 -8.09 1.11
CA ALA A 29 -1.22 -7.30 1.72
C ALA A 29 -0.61 -6.11 2.48
N LEU A 30 -1.16 -4.93 2.24
CA LEU A 30 -0.81 -3.70 2.95
C LEU A 30 -1.98 -3.25 3.80
N VAL A 31 -1.72 -2.74 5.00
CA VAL A 31 -2.76 -2.31 5.94
C VAL A 31 -2.62 -0.82 6.22
N VAL A 32 -3.68 -0.06 5.94
CA VAL A 32 -3.85 1.33 6.37
C VAL A 32 -4.52 1.32 7.74
N SER A 33 -3.73 1.23 8.80
CA SER A 33 -4.21 0.99 10.18
C SER A 33 -5.27 2.00 10.64
N ASP A 34 -5.10 3.28 10.31
CA ASP A 34 -6.03 4.35 10.70
C ASP A 34 -7.43 4.22 10.06
N LYS A 35 -7.56 3.39 9.03
CA LYS A 35 -8.79 3.19 8.26
C LYS A 35 -9.31 1.75 8.30
N GLY A 36 -8.53 0.82 8.87
CA GLY A 36 -8.84 -0.61 8.79
C GLY A 36 -8.98 -1.12 7.34
N LEU A 37 -8.31 -0.45 6.39
CA LEU A 37 -8.40 -0.77 4.97
C LEU A 37 -7.19 -1.61 4.54
N THR A 38 -7.47 -2.68 3.82
CA THR A 38 -6.45 -3.52 3.18
C THR A 38 -6.24 -3.08 1.73
N LEU A 39 -4.98 -3.01 1.31
CA LEU A 39 -4.57 -2.86 -0.09
C LEU A 39 -3.81 -4.13 -0.51
N GLU A 40 -3.88 -4.51 -1.77
CA GLU A 40 -3.07 -5.60 -2.33
C GLU A 40 -2.10 -5.04 -3.37
N VAL A 41 -0.81 -5.34 -3.22
CA VAL A 41 0.22 -4.92 -4.17
C VAL A 41 0.01 -5.62 -5.51
N GLN A 42 -0.07 -4.86 -6.60
CA GLN A 42 -0.19 -5.38 -7.97
C GLN A 42 1.09 -5.22 -8.78
N GLN A 43 1.89 -4.20 -8.47
CA GLN A 43 3.07 -3.88 -9.25
C GLN A 43 4.10 -3.12 -8.41
N GLN A 44 5.38 -3.34 -8.68
CA GLN A 44 6.47 -2.46 -8.23
C GLN A 44 6.79 -1.46 -9.35
N LEU A 45 6.72 -0.16 -9.07
CA LEU A 45 6.94 0.90 -10.06
C LEU A 45 8.39 1.39 -10.10
N GLY A 46 9.20 1.02 -9.11
CA GLY A 46 10.57 1.51 -8.94
C GLY A 46 10.68 2.57 -7.83
N ASP A 47 11.90 2.92 -7.47
CA ASP A 47 12.21 3.94 -6.44
C ASP A 47 11.55 3.72 -5.07
N GLY A 48 11.20 2.48 -4.74
CA GLY A 48 10.49 2.16 -3.49
C GLY A 48 8.97 2.24 -3.58
N VAL A 49 8.42 2.63 -4.74
CA VAL A 49 6.98 2.78 -4.96
C VAL A 49 6.37 1.47 -5.45
N VAL A 50 5.27 1.08 -4.82
CA VAL A 50 4.40 -0.01 -5.25
C VAL A 50 3.01 0.52 -5.59
N ARG A 51 2.39 -0.04 -6.62
CA ARG A 51 0.98 0.16 -6.95
C ARG A 51 0.16 -0.93 -6.29
N ALA A 52 -0.80 -0.53 -5.48
CA ALA A 52 -1.74 -1.42 -4.81
C ALA A 52 -3.19 -1.08 -5.18
N ILE A 53 -4.08 -2.06 -5.01
CA ILE A 53 -5.53 -1.87 -5.17
C ILE A 53 -6.17 -1.96 -3.79
N ALA A 54 -7.07 -1.02 -3.46
CA ALA A 54 -7.85 -1.06 -2.24
C ALA A 54 -8.90 -2.18 -2.28
N MET A 55 -8.92 -3.02 -1.25
CA MET A 55 -9.91 -4.11 -1.07
C MET A 55 -11.17 -3.60 -0.35
N GLY A 56 -11.58 -2.37 -0.69
CA GLY A 56 -12.66 -1.64 -0.02
C GLY A 56 -12.75 -0.21 -0.52
N SER A 57 -13.54 0.61 0.17
CA SER A 57 -13.67 2.03 -0.18
C SER A 57 -12.36 2.79 0.08
N SER A 58 -11.91 3.56 -0.91
CA SER A 58 -10.78 4.50 -0.78
C SER A 58 -11.20 5.90 -0.33
N GLU A 59 -12.47 6.09 0.03
CA GLU A 59 -12.98 7.36 0.52
C GLU A 59 -12.29 7.79 1.83
N GLY A 60 -11.93 9.06 1.91
CA GLY A 60 -11.29 9.62 3.10
C GLY A 60 -9.84 9.18 3.31
N LEU A 61 -9.22 8.52 2.32
CA LEU A 61 -7.77 8.38 2.27
C LEU A 61 -7.11 9.68 1.84
N SER A 62 -5.90 9.89 2.36
CA SER A 62 -5.07 11.03 2.01
C SER A 62 -3.63 10.58 1.81
N ARG A 63 -2.89 11.36 1.03
CA ARG A 63 -1.43 11.17 0.90
C ARG A 63 -0.76 11.34 2.26
N GLY A 64 0.37 10.68 2.43
CA GLY A 64 1.15 10.70 3.67
C GLY A 64 0.64 9.78 4.77
N LEU A 65 -0.54 9.16 4.62
CA LEU A 65 -1.02 8.15 5.56
C LEU A 65 -0.05 6.96 5.61
N ALA A 66 0.15 6.44 6.82
CA ALA A 66 1.01 5.30 7.06
C ALA A 66 0.36 4.00 6.55
N VAL A 67 1.18 3.15 5.95
CA VAL A 67 0.77 1.87 5.39
C VAL A 67 1.76 0.81 5.87
N ASN A 68 1.27 -0.29 6.41
CA ASN A 68 2.11 -1.37 6.94
C ASN A 68 2.09 -2.56 5.98
N ASN A 69 3.27 -3.08 5.61
CA ASN A 69 3.36 -4.34 4.88
C ASN A 69 3.23 -5.53 5.85
N THR A 70 2.31 -6.46 5.55
CA THR A 70 2.16 -7.73 6.29
C THR A 70 3.27 -8.73 5.94
N GLY A 71 3.87 -8.61 4.73
CA GLY A 71 4.83 -9.55 4.18
C GLY A 71 4.23 -10.87 3.70
N ALA A 72 2.91 -10.92 3.54
CA ALA A 72 2.17 -12.08 3.07
C ALA A 72 0.94 -11.67 2.25
N PRO A 73 0.43 -12.54 1.37
CA PRO A 73 -0.84 -12.32 0.69
C PRO A 73 -2.04 -12.21 1.64
N ILE A 74 -3.16 -11.72 1.11
CA ILE A 74 -4.44 -11.73 1.80
C ILE A 74 -4.85 -13.18 2.10
N SER A 75 -5.31 -13.44 3.32
CA SER A 75 -5.74 -14.77 3.83
C SER A 75 -7.17 -14.77 4.33
#